data_AF-A0A450ZDU8-F1
#
_entry.id   AF-A0A450ZDU8-F1
#
_cell.length_a   1.000
_cell.length_b   1.000
_cell.length_c   1.000
_cell.angle_alpha   90.00
_cell.angle_beta   90.00
_cell.angle_gamma   90.00
#
_symmetry.space_group_name_H-M   'P 1'
#
loop_
_entity.id
_entity.type
_entity.pdbx_description
1 polymer ?
#
loop_
_entity_poly.entity_id
_entity_poly.type
_entity_poly.pdbx_seq_one_letter_code
_entity_poly.pdbx_strand_id
1 'polypeptide(L)' 'MEATAALSATGLTVSDAFRLMMIRIANDQALPFDPLIPNEETIDAMESVRRGELTSAGSPENLLTSLNGAED' A
#
# COMPACT_ATOMS: atom_id res chain seq x y z
N MET A 1 11.44 2.79 -23.10
CA MET A 1 10.67 2.84 -24.37
C MET A 1 9.37 2.07 -24.29
N GLU A 2 9.31 0.97 -23.52
CA GLU A 2 8.14 0.11 -23.39
C GLU A 2 6.84 0.86 -22.99
N ALA A 3 6.88 1.69 -21.95
CA ALA A 3 5.71 2.45 -21.51
C ALA A 3 5.17 3.44 -22.57
N THR A 4 6.07 4.16 -23.26
CA THR A 4 5.66 5.09 -24.34
C THR A 4 5.06 4.34 -25.52
N ALA A 5 5.61 3.19 -25.89
CA ALA A 5 5.07 2.35 -26.95
C ALA A 5 3.69 1.77 -26.58
N ALA A 6 3.53 1.30 -25.33
CA ALA A 6 2.25 0.83 -24.82
C ALA A 6 1.18 1.93 -24.83
N LEU A 7 1.51 3.13 -24.35
CA LEU A 7 0.59 4.28 -24.41
C LEU A 7 0.22 4.64 -25.85
N SER A 8 1.21 4.72 -26.74
CA SER A 8 0.98 5.04 -28.16
C SER A 8 0.11 3.99 -28.87
N ALA A 9 0.24 2.70 -28.52
CA ALA A 9 -0.61 1.63 -29.06
C ALA A 9 -2.09 1.80 -28.67
N THR A 10 -2.36 2.44 -27.54
CA THR A 10 -3.72 2.80 -27.09
C THR A 10 -4.17 4.20 -27.52
N GLY A 11 -3.35 4.92 -28.29
CA GLY A 11 -3.66 6.28 -28.76
C GLY A 11 -3.45 7.39 -27.72
N LEU A 12 -2.72 7.11 -26.63
CA LEU A 12 -2.42 8.09 -25.58
C LEU A 12 -0.99 8.61 -25.70
N THR A 13 -0.82 9.91 -25.46
CA THR A 13 0.51 10.47 -25.18
C THR A 13 0.86 10.31 -23.70
N VAL A 14 2.15 10.46 -23.36
CA VAL A 14 2.61 10.49 -21.96
C VAL A 14 1.90 11.59 -21.17
N SER A 15 1.70 12.76 -21.77
CA SER A 15 0.99 13.87 -21.12
C SER A 15 -0.48 13.54 -20.85
N ASP A 16 -1.15 12.82 -21.76
CA ASP A 16 -2.56 12.44 -21.56
C ASP A 16 -2.71 11.44 -20.42
N ALA A 17 -1.83 10.42 -20.37
CA ALA A 17 -1.79 9.47 -19.27
C ALA A 17 -1.57 10.16 -17.92
N PHE A 18 -0.66 11.13 -17.85
CA PHE A 18 -0.39 11.87 -16.62
C PHE A 18 -1.57 12.74 -16.18
N ARG A 19 -2.25 13.43 -17.12
CA ARG A 19 -3.47 14.20 -16.79
C ARG A 19 -4.57 13.31 -16.25
N LEU A 20 -4.80 12.16 -16.87
CA LEU A 20 -5.80 11.18 -16.43
C LEU A 20 -5.49 10.64 -15.02
N MET A 21 -4.21 10.35 -14.75
CA MET A 21 -3.75 9.93 -13.41
C MET A 21 -4.08 10.99 -12.36
N MET A 22 -3.77 12.26 -12.62
CA MET A 22 -4.04 13.36 -11.67
C MET A 22 -5.53 13.58 -11.44
N ILE A 23 -6.36 13.50 -12.50
CA ILE A 23 -7.82 13.57 -12.38
C ILE A 23 -8.34 12.44 -11.48
N ARG A 24 -7.83 11.22 -11.68
CA ARG A 24 -8.25 10.06 -10.89
C ARG A 24 -7.85 10.19 -9.42
N ILE A 25 -6.63 10.68 -9.13
CA ILE A 25 -6.17 10.94 -7.76
C ILE A 25 -7.06 11.98 -7.08
N ALA A 26 -7.38 13.08 -7.77
CA ALA A 26 -8.22 14.13 -7.21
C ALA A 26 -9.64 13.64 -6.92
N ASN A 27 -10.23 12.82 -7.79
CA ASN A 27 -11.60 12.33 -7.61
C ASN A 27 -11.71 11.23 -6.56
N ASP A 28 -10.76 10.30 -6.55
CA ASP A 28 -10.84 9.11 -5.70
C ASP A 28 -10.11 9.26 -4.36
N GLN A 29 -9.32 10.33 -4.20
CA GLN A 29 -8.47 10.57 -3.03
C GLN A 29 -7.51 9.38 -2.76
N ALA A 30 -7.16 8.65 -3.83
CA ALA A 30 -6.33 7.46 -3.80
C ALA A 30 -5.49 7.35 -5.08
N LEU A 31 -4.39 6.59 -5.00
CA LEU A 31 -3.58 6.33 -6.19
C LEU A 31 -4.30 5.37 -7.14
N PRO A 32 -4.20 5.57 -8.46
CA PRO A 32 -4.93 4.79 -9.46
C PRO A 32 -4.19 3.51 -9.83
N PHE A 33 -3.79 2.75 -8.81
CA PHE A 33 -3.18 1.44 -8.94
C PHE A 33 -3.98 0.44 -8.10
N ASP A 34 -4.07 -0.79 -8.56
CA ASP A 34 -4.63 -1.90 -7.78
C ASP A 34 -3.92 -2.03 -6.43
N PRO A 35 -4.57 -2.60 -5.40
CA PRO A 35 -4.16 -2.55 -4.00
C PRO A 35 -2.64 -2.68 -3.84
N LEU A 36 -2.06 -1.66 -3.21
CA LEU A 36 -0.62 -1.49 -2.96
C LEU A 36 0.04 -2.85 -2.71
N ILE A 37 0.89 -3.27 -3.65
CA ILE A 37 1.72 -4.46 -3.46
C ILE A 37 2.52 -4.22 -2.18
N PRO A 38 2.40 -5.07 -1.15
CA PRO A 38 3.12 -4.91 0.10
C PRO A 38 4.62 -4.74 -0.17
N ASN A 39 5.26 -3.81 0.54
CA ASN A 39 6.72 -3.71 0.50
C ASN A 39 7.37 -4.90 1.22
N GLU A 40 8.68 -5.05 1.07
CA GLU A 40 9.44 -6.17 1.66
C GLU A 40 9.19 -6.30 3.18
N GLU A 41 9.25 -5.19 3.92
CA GLU A 41 8.97 -5.16 5.36
C GLU A 41 7.57 -5.69 5.71
N THR A 42 6.55 -5.29 4.93
CA THR A 42 5.17 -5.76 5.15
C THR A 42 5.04 -7.24 4.81
N ILE A 43 5.72 -7.72 3.77
CA ILE A 43 5.76 -9.13 3.41
C ILE A 43 6.36 -9.94 4.56
N ASP A 44 7.52 -9.55 5.06
CA ASP A 44 8.21 -10.22 6.16
C ASP A 44 7.34 -10.27 7.43
N ALA A 45 6.64 -9.17 7.74
CA ALA A 45 5.69 -9.10 8.83
C ALA A 45 4.49 -10.03 8.62
N MET A 46 3.98 -10.17 7.39
CA MET A 46 2.93 -11.14 7.08
C MET A 46 3.41 -12.58 7.16
N GLU A 47 4.67 -12.85 6.86
CA GLU A 47 5.25 -14.19 6.98
C GLU A 47 5.53 -14.59 8.44
N SER A 48 5.97 -13.65 9.28
CA SER A 48 6.16 -13.89 10.72
C SER A 48 4.86 -14.33 11.40
N VAL A 49 3.72 -13.77 10.99
CA VAL A 49 2.38 -14.22 11.39
C VAL A 49 2.19 -15.71 11.10
N ARG A 50 2.56 -16.16 9.90
CA ARG A 50 2.41 -17.57 9.48
C ARG A 50 3.37 -18.50 10.22
N ARG A 51 4.55 -18.00 10.62
CA ARG A 51 5.53 -18.73 11.43
C ARG A 51 5.15 -18.80 12.92
N GLY A 52 4.11 -18.09 13.35
CA GLY A 52 3.66 -18.06 14.73
C GLY A 52 4.50 -17.16 15.64
N GLU A 53 5.16 -16.15 15.06
CA GLU A 53 6.05 -15.23 15.77
C GLU A 53 5.29 -14.04 16.42
N LEU A 54 3.95 -14.11 16.48
CA LEU A 54 3.12 -13.05 17.07
C LEU A 54 3.02 -13.16 18.59
N THR A 55 3.01 -12.00 19.24
CA THR A 55 2.64 -11.87 20.66
C THR A 55 1.12 -11.73 20.78
N SER A 56 0.49 -12.58 21.59
CA SER A 56 -0.94 -12.47 21.91
C SER A 56 -1.16 -11.55 23.11
N ALA A 57 -2.02 -10.55 22.96
CA ALA A 57 -2.39 -9.63 24.04
C ALA A 57 -3.63 -10.11 24.85
N GLY A 58 -4.38 -11.09 24.35
CA GLY A 58 -5.57 -11.64 25.00
C GLY A 58 -6.81 -10.75 24.89
N SER A 59 -6.83 -9.58 25.53
CA SER A 59 -7.96 -8.62 25.49
C SER A 59 -7.59 -7.31 24.80
N PRO A 60 -8.57 -6.54 24.27
CA PRO A 60 -8.32 -5.23 23.70
C PRO A 60 -7.65 -4.24 24.67
N GLU A 61 -7.98 -4.29 25.96
CA GLU A 61 -7.39 -3.42 26.98
C GLU A 61 -5.90 -3.72 27.15
N ASN A 62 -5.54 -5.01 27.27
CA ASN A 62 -4.15 -5.44 27.35
C ASN A 62 -3.35 -5.07 26.08
N LEU A 63 -3.97 -5.16 24.91
CA LEU A 63 -3.35 -4.75 23.64
C LEU A 63 -3.00 -3.27 23.68
N LEU A 64 -3.96 -2.41 24.02
CA LEU A 64 -3.74 -0.97 24.09
C LEU A 64 -2.67 -0.59 25.13
N THR A 65 -2.65 -1.25 26.29
CA THR A 65 -1.58 -1.07 27.28
C THR A 65 -0.22 -1.49 26.73
N SER A 66 -0.12 -2.58 25.95
CA SER A 66 1.15 -3.02 25.36
C SER A 66 1.65 -2.12 24.22
N LEU A 67 0.75 -1.48 23.47
CA LEU A 67 1.08 -0.65 22.30
C LEU A 67 1.41 0.80 22.65
N ASN A 68 0.81 1.36 23.71
CA ASN A 68 1.00 2.75 24.09
C ASN A 68 2.35 3.03 24.78
N GLY A 69 3.17 1.99 24.99
CA GLY A 69 4.46 2.10 25.66
C GLY A 69 4.31 2.31 27.17
N ALA A 70 5.24 1.74 27.92
CA ALA A 70 5.64 2.34 29.18
C ALA A 70 6.20 3.73 28.85
N GLU A 71 5.43 4.79 29.09
CA GLU A 71 6.01 6.11 29.31
C GLU A 71 6.65 6.10 30.71
N ASP A 72 7.95 5.82 30.74
CA ASP A 72 8.93 6.32 31.73
C ASP A 72 10.28 6.56 31.01
#